data_AF-A0A0G2EA18-F1
#
_entry.id   AF-A0A0G2EA18-F1
#
_cell.length_a   1.000
_cell.length_b   1.000
_cell.length_c   1.000
_cell.angle_alpha   90.00
_cell.angle_beta   90.00
_cell.angle_gamma   90.00
#
_symmetry.space_group_name_H-M   'P 1'
#
loop_
_entity.id
_entity.type
_entity.pdbx_description
1 polymer ?
#
loop_
_entity_poly.entity_id
_entity_poly.type
_entity_poly.pdbx_seq_one_letter_code
_entity_poly.pdbx_strand_id
1 'polypeptide(L)'
;MPAVSEEIGNAANDLATAFDKSEMDVLEAFQKLPCNVRLILRRNANFKTSQNPPHVVIDCLSDLCSGLMLSLSGTLETALFHLARLYDGIWLTVYQNITRANQGKSHDTQLLHHITVDIQELAQGLREHPARINDEIVLAIRKHTLSEDGEHGTAVLAAAWQEIVRIDFSKIPVLPALHQPLPELLETERFPESPRSLAGVGTGGGSDIISVSIIGHLFRRSGVDMDLLISTRSARTSSQGKPGSGKIGSKREIMSHGGNALDRWCKPIADTYKVVDGTTSEGRDLETIPLGRHEHVWIVLDHGGEQAHHSSPSLRDQLQGVIAHYIRKNDDENVLIDTVLAVDTGGDVFGSLAPPASKHFAGYGHQVATRHSTPDQDTRTILTLSQLPDRGRHSALAVLCPGLDSPPNLTEIVLSLEGVRYIPDLEERNLMISLLTDVYHMDGSDDSRFGKSSLCLLEALRRLTRIENQKGGLSGALGEEGKRNETRQSGEWISLPLPSHVIDTQDNPWGSFAWITDNMAEILFVSTRKLASKIREVQKESSKSR
;
A
#
# COMPACT_ATOMS: atom_id res chain seq x y z
N MET A 1 11.96 -28.84 -13.94
CA MET A 1 11.18 -28.30 -15.07
C MET A 1 9.98 -29.16 -15.51
N PRO A 2 9.97 -30.51 -15.43
CA PRO A 2 8.78 -31.32 -15.78
C PRO A 2 7.54 -31.01 -14.92
N ALA A 3 7.72 -30.85 -13.60
CA ALA A 3 6.62 -30.59 -12.67
C ALA A 3 5.85 -29.28 -12.93
N VAL A 4 6.54 -28.22 -13.37
CA VAL A 4 5.90 -26.93 -13.70
C VAL A 4 5.03 -27.03 -14.95
N SER A 5 5.43 -27.87 -15.92
CA SER A 5 4.64 -28.15 -17.12
C SER A 5 3.37 -28.95 -16.81
N GLU A 6 3.46 -29.86 -15.84
CA GLU A 6 2.35 -30.72 -15.41
C GLU A 6 1.30 -29.94 -14.60
N GLU A 7 1.74 -29.08 -13.67
CA GLU A 7 0.85 -28.20 -12.90
C GLU A 7 0.07 -27.21 -13.79
N ILE A 8 0.73 -26.66 -14.82
CA ILE A 8 0.08 -25.76 -15.78
C ILE A 8 -0.96 -26.53 -16.61
N GLY A 9 -0.64 -27.76 -17.02
CA GLY A 9 -1.57 -28.65 -17.74
C GLY A 9 -2.82 -28.97 -16.91
N ASN A 10 -2.64 -29.33 -15.64
CA ASN A 10 -3.77 -29.63 -14.74
C ASN A 10 -4.67 -28.41 -14.54
N ALA A 11 -4.09 -27.23 -14.29
CA ALA A 11 -4.86 -25.99 -14.17
C ALA A 11 -5.61 -25.64 -15.46
N ALA A 12 -4.97 -25.79 -16.63
CA ALA A 12 -5.59 -25.54 -17.93
C ALA A 12 -6.75 -26.50 -18.21
N ASN A 13 -6.61 -27.78 -17.87
CA ASN A 13 -7.66 -28.79 -18.06
C ASN A 13 -8.88 -28.55 -17.14
N ASP A 14 -8.65 -28.22 -15.87
CA ASP A 14 -9.71 -27.87 -14.91
C ASP A 14 -10.49 -26.63 -15.39
N LEU A 15 -9.77 -25.61 -15.86
CA LEU A 15 -10.35 -24.40 -16.42
C LEU A 15 -11.07 -24.70 -17.75
N ALA A 16 -10.51 -25.52 -18.65
CA ALA A 16 -11.17 -25.89 -19.90
C ALA A 16 -12.53 -26.55 -19.68
N THR A 17 -12.59 -27.45 -18.70
CA THR A 17 -13.83 -28.09 -18.26
C THR A 17 -14.82 -27.05 -17.69
N ALA A 18 -14.35 -26.14 -16.83
CA ALA A 18 -15.19 -25.12 -16.22
C ALA A 18 -15.72 -24.07 -17.22
N PHE A 19 -14.99 -23.82 -18.31
CA PHE A 19 -15.34 -22.81 -19.31
C PHE A 19 -16.09 -23.37 -20.52
N ASP A 20 -16.25 -24.69 -20.61
CA ASP A 20 -16.74 -25.37 -21.83
C ASP A 20 -15.94 -24.92 -23.07
N LYS A 21 -14.60 -24.97 -22.94
CA LYS A 21 -13.63 -24.58 -23.98
C LYS A 21 -12.63 -25.70 -24.22
N SER A 22 -11.93 -25.63 -25.35
CA SER A 22 -10.81 -26.56 -25.56
C SER A 22 -9.66 -26.21 -24.61
N GLU A 23 -8.93 -27.24 -24.16
CA GLU A 23 -7.73 -27.07 -23.33
C GLU A 23 -6.70 -26.16 -24.02
N MET A 24 -6.59 -26.25 -25.34
CA MET A 24 -5.68 -25.43 -26.13
C MET A 24 -6.04 -23.94 -26.10
N ASP A 25 -7.34 -23.60 -26.22
CA ASP A 25 -7.78 -22.20 -26.16
C ASP A 25 -7.49 -21.60 -24.78
N VAL A 26 -7.76 -22.37 -23.72
CA VAL A 26 -7.47 -21.96 -22.34
C VAL A 26 -5.98 -21.80 -22.12
N LEU A 27 -5.15 -22.73 -22.61
CA LEU A 27 -3.71 -22.66 -22.48
C LEU A 27 -3.13 -21.43 -23.20
N GLU A 28 -3.63 -21.12 -24.41
CA GLU A 28 -3.22 -19.93 -25.16
C GLU A 28 -3.58 -18.64 -24.42
N ALA A 29 -4.83 -18.52 -23.94
CA ALA A 29 -5.26 -17.38 -23.14
C ALA A 29 -4.48 -17.26 -21.83
N PHE A 30 -4.29 -18.38 -21.13
CA PHE A 30 -3.53 -18.45 -19.89
C PHE A 30 -2.11 -17.92 -20.06
N GLN A 31 -1.42 -18.27 -21.15
CA GLN A 31 -0.05 -17.82 -21.43
C GLN A 31 0.06 -16.31 -21.68
N LYS A 32 -1.01 -15.64 -22.13
CA LYS A 32 -1.06 -14.19 -22.35
C LYS A 32 -1.29 -13.40 -21.05
N LEU A 33 -1.68 -14.07 -19.96
CA LEU A 33 -1.99 -13.41 -18.68
C LEU A 33 -0.73 -12.98 -17.93
N PRO A 34 -0.83 -11.91 -17.11
CA PRO A 34 0.23 -11.55 -16.16
C PRO A 34 0.64 -12.74 -15.29
N CYS A 35 1.92 -12.78 -14.90
CA CYS A 35 2.47 -13.89 -14.10
C CYS A 35 1.63 -14.19 -12.86
N ASN A 36 1.22 -13.17 -12.12
CA ASN A 36 0.50 -13.37 -10.85
C ASN A 36 -0.93 -13.89 -11.04
N VAL A 37 -1.59 -13.53 -12.14
CA VAL A 37 -2.88 -14.12 -12.52
C VAL A 37 -2.70 -15.63 -12.74
N ARG A 38 -1.66 -16.02 -13.48
CA ARG A 38 -1.34 -17.44 -13.71
C ARG A 38 -1.02 -18.18 -12.41
N LEU A 39 -0.23 -17.58 -11.53
CA LEU A 39 0.12 -18.15 -10.23
C LEU A 39 -1.11 -18.40 -9.36
N ILE A 40 -2.03 -17.43 -9.27
CA ILE A 40 -3.26 -17.56 -8.49
C ILE A 40 -4.15 -18.66 -9.05
N LEU A 41 -4.37 -18.69 -10.37
CA LEU A 41 -5.18 -19.72 -11.01
C LEU A 41 -4.58 -21.12 -10.78
N ARG A 42 -3.27 -21.26 -10.96
CA ARG A 42 -2.53 -22.51 -10.70
C ARG A 42 -2.63 -22.94 -9.24
N ARG A 43 -2.43 -22.01 -8.28
CA ARG A 43 -2.55 -22.28 -6.84
C ARG A 43 -3.90 -22.91 -6.50
N ASN A 44 -4.98 -22.36 -7.05
CA ASN A 44 -6.33 -22.88 -6.79
C ASN A 44 -6.56 -24.26 -7.41
N ALA A 45 -6.03 -24.54 -8.61
CA ALA A 45 -6.10 -25.87 -9.21
C ALA A 45 -5.31 -26.91 -8.39
N ASN A 46 -4.11 -26.54 -7.93
CA ASN A 46 -3.26 -27.42 -7.11
C ASN A 46 -3.89 -27.74 -5.74
N PHE A 47 -4.63 -26.80 -5.14
CA PHE A 47 -5.33 -27.06 -3.88
C PHE A 47 -6.44 -28.09 -3.99
N LYS A 48 -7.06 -28.26 -5.18
CA LYS A 48 -8.07 -29.29 -5.43
C LYS A 48 -7.48 -30.70 -5.58
N THR A 49 -6.23 -30.79 -6.02
CA THR A 49 -5.58 -32.05 -6.40
C THR A 49 -4.50 -32.52 -5.42
N SER A 50 -4.10 -31.67 -4.46
CA SER A 50 -3.11 -32.01 -3.44
C SER A 50 -3.57 -33.14 -2.52
N GLN A 51 -2.67 -34.10 -2.27
CA GLN A 51 -2.89 -35.18 -1.29
C GLN A 51 -2.99 -34.66 0.16
N ASN A 52 -2.46 -33.46 0.42
CA ASN A 52 -2.63 -32.70 1.65
C ASN A 52 -3.23 -31.34 1.27
N PRO A 53 -4.56 -31.22 1.09
CA PRO A 53 -5.17 -29.94 0.82
C PRO A 53 -4.92 -28.96 1.98
N PRO A 54 -4.96 -27.65 1.75
CA PRO A 54 -4.95 -26.67 2.83
C PRO A 54 -6.00 -27.04 3.90
N HIS A 55 -5.82 -26.54 5.13
CA HIS A 55 -6.85 -26.65 6.17
C HIS A 55 -8.21 -26.08 5.74
N VAL A 56 -8.24 -25.27 4.67
CA VAL A 56 -9.42 -24.67 4.07
C VAL A 56 -9.57 -25.09 2.62
N VAL A 57 -10.64 -25.83 2.31
CA VAL A 57 -11.06 -26.16 0.94
C VAL A 57 -12.03 -25.09 0.47
N ILE A 58 -11.81 -24.58 -0.74
CA ILE A 58 -12.63 -23.54 -1.37
C ILE A 58 -13.39 -24.19 -2.53
N ASP A 59 -14.69 -24.37 -2.35
CA ASP A 59 -15.59 -24.85 -3.40
C ASP A 59 -16.42 -23.69 -3.95
N CYS A 60 -16.22 -23.34 -5.22
CA CYS A 60 -17.20 -22.55 -5.96
C CYS A 60 -18.26 -23.51 -6.48
N LEU A 61 -19.53 -23.17 -6.30
CA LEU A 61 -20.64 -23.97 -6.84
C LEU A 61 -20.51 -24.06 -8.38
N SER A 62 -20.15 -25.25 -8.88
CA SER A 62 -19.68 -25.50 -10.26
C SER A 62 -20.60 -24.97 -11.34
N ASP A 63 -21.92 -25.10 -11.15
CA ASP A 63 -22.92 -24.71 -12.14
C ASP A 63 -23.04 -23.18 -12.25
N LEU A 64 -22.68 -22.46 -11.18
CA LEU A 64 -22.67 -20.99 -11.16
C LEU A 64 -21.39 -20.42 -11.76
N CYS A 65 -20.28 -21.18 -11.79
CA CYS A 65 -19.05 -20.75 -12.46
C CYS A 65 -19.32 -20.59 -13.96
N SER A 66 -19.94 -21.57 -14.59
CA SER A 66 -20.37 -21.50 -16.00
C SER A 66 -21.29 -20.29 -16.24
N GLY A 67 -22.18 -19.97 -15.29
CA GLY A 67 -23.05 -18.79 -15.36
C GLY A 67 -22.31 -17.45 -15.25
N LEU A 68 -21.33 -17.33 -14.35
CA LEU A 68 -20.45 -16.16 -14.25
C LEU A 68 -19.64 -16.00 -15.54
N MET A 69 -19.12 -17.11 -16.07
CA MET A 69 -18.28 -17.13 -17.28
C MET A 69 -19.07 -16.75 -18.53
N LEU A 70 -20.31 -17.23 -18.68
CA LEU A 70 -21.22 -16.78 -19.74
C LEU A 70 -21.56 -15.29 -19.63
N SER A 71 -21.65 -14.77 -18.42
CA SER A 71 -22.02 -13.36 -18.17
C SER A 71 -20.84 -12.41 -18.42
N LEU A 72 -19.60 -12.89 -18.35
CA LEU A 72 -18.39 -12.08 -18.54
C LEU A 72 -18.18 -11.59 -19.98
N SER A 73 -18.95 -12.06 -20.98
CA SER A 73 -19.13 -11.52 -22.35
C SER A 73 -17.87 -11.04 -23.12
N GLY A 74 -16.68 -11.38 -22.65
CA GLY A 74 -15.40 -10.84 -23.08
C GLY A 74 -14.45 -11.92 -23.57
N THR A 75 -13.17 -11.56 -23.68
CA THR A 75 -12.13 -12.52 -24.05
C THR A 75 -11.90 -13.54 -22.92
N LEU A 76 -11.34 -14.70 -23.27
CA LEU A 76 -11.01 -15.73 -22.29
C LEU A 76 -9.99 -15.20 -21.27
N GLU A 77 -9.09 -14.33 -21.71
CA GLU A 77 -8.13 -13.60 -20.89
C GLU A 77 -8.82 -12.72 -19.85
N THR A 78 -9.84 -11.94 -20.25
CA THR A 78 -10.65 -11.13 -19.33
C THR A 78 -11.32 -12.02 -18.28
N ALA A 79 -11.93 -13.13 -18.71
CA ALA A 79 -12.64 -14.01 -17.81
C ALA A 79 -11.70 -14.69 -16.79
N LEU A 80 -10.53 -15.16 -17.24
CA LEU A 80 -9.49 -15.72 -16.38
C LEU A 80 -8.93 -14.68 -15.40
N PHE A 81 -8.79 -13.42 -15.82
CA PHE A 81 -8.36 -12.32 -14.96
C PHE A 81 -9.33 -12.07 -13.81
N HIS A 82 -10.63 -11.98 -14.07
CA HIS A 82 -11.64 -11.77 -13.01
C HIS A 82 -11.83 -13.00 -12.12
N LEU A 83 -11.66 -14.21 -12.66
CA LEU A 83 -11.64 -15.42 -11.84
C LEU A 83 -10.47 -15.41 -10.86
N ALA A 84 -9.28 -14.98 -11.30
CA ALA A 84 -8.14 -14.83 -10.41
C ALA A 84 -8.38 -13.75 -9.35
N ARG A 85 -9.04 -12.62 -9.68
CA ARG A 85 -9.46 -11.61 -8.69
C ARG A 85 -10.36 -12.19 -7.61
N LEU A 86 -11.37 -12.97 -8.00
CA LEU A 86 -12.26 -13.63 -7.07
C LEU A 86 -11.47 -14.57 -6.13
N TYR A 87 -10.61 -15.42 -6.69
CA TYR A 87 -9.79 -16.34 -5.89
C TYR A 87 -8.83 -15.64 -4.94
N ASP A 88 -8.24 -14.52 -5.37
CA ASP A 88 -7.40 -13.69 -4.50
C ASP A 88 -8.21 -13.12 -3.35
N GLY A 89 -9.39 -12.55 -3.63
CA GLY A 89 -10.32 -12.03 -2.61
C GLY A 89 -10.76 -13.09 -1.60
N ILE A 90 -11.07 -14.31 -2.05
CA ILE A 90 -11.41 -15.43 -1.16
C ILE A 90 -10.23 -15.76 -0.26
N TRP A 91 -9.03 -15.90 -0.83
CA TRP A 91 -7.84 -16.25 -0.06
C TRP A 91 -7.52 -15.21 1.02
N LEU A 92 -7.61 -13.93 0.67
CA LEU A 92 -7.43 -12.84 1.63
C LEU A 92 -8.48 -12.92 2.74
N THR A 93 -9.73 -13.27 2.42
CA THR A 93 -10.82 -13.51 3.40
C THR A 93 -10.46 -14.51 4.46
N VAL A 94 -9.98 -15.66 4.00
CA VAL A 94 -9.55 -16.75 4.86
C VAL A 94 -8.35 -16.33 5.69
N TYR A 95 -7.34 -15.74 5.06
CA TYR A 95 -6.10 -15.37 5.73
C TYR A 95 -6.32 -14.35 6.86
N GLN A 96 -7.12 -13.30 6.64
CA GLN A 96 -7.41 -12.33 7.70
C GLN A 96 -8.15 -12.99 8.86
N ASN A 97 -9.05 -13.94 8.58
CA ASN A 97 -9.74 -14.69 9.63
C ASN A 97 -8.78 -15.56 10.46
N ILE A 98 -7.89 -16.31 9.80
CA ILE A 98 -6.82 -17.09 10.44
C ILE A 98 -5.93 -16.19 11.30
N THR A 99 -5.53 -15.03 10.76
CA THR A 99 -4.70 -14.06 11.47
C THR A 99 -5.38 -13.57 12.74
N ARG A 100 -6.70 -13.29 12.68
CA ARG A 100 -7.48 -12.89 13.87
C ARG A 100 -7.56 -14.01 14.89
N ALA A 101 -7.76 -15.26 14.46
CA ALA A 101 -7.74 -16.42 15.34
C ALA A 101 -6.39 -16.56 16.06
N ASN A 102 -5.28 -16.48 15.33
CA ASN A 102 -3.92 -16.54 15.88
C ASN A 102 -3.60 -15.41 16.84
N GLN A 103 -4.21 -14.24 16.66
CA GLN A 103 -4.07 -13.07 17.55
C GLN A 103 -5.02 -13.13 18.77
N GLY A 104 -5.80 -14.20 18.93
CA GLY A 104 -6.83 -14.28 19.99
C GLY A 104 -7.94 -13.25 19.84
N LYS A 105 -8.12 -12.67 18.65
CA LYS A 105 -9.18 -11.71 18.34
C LYS A 105 -10.45 -12.46 17.93
N SER A 106 -11.60 -11.78 18.04
CA SER A 106 -12.87 -12.28 17.51
C SER A 106 -12.71 -12.59 16.02
N HIS A 107 -13.03 -13.82 15.66
CA HIS A 107 -12.94 -14.42 14.32
C HIS A 107 -14.11 -15.37 14.10
N ASP A 108 -14.35 -15.77 12.86
CA ASP A 108 -15.34 -16.78 12.52
C ASP A 108 -14.68 -18.15 12.52
N THR A 109 -15.12 -19.05 13.40
CA THR A 109 -14.52 -20.39 13.50
C THR A 109 -14.80 -21.25 12.28
N GLN A 110 -15.86 -20.98 11.51
CA GLN A 110 -16.24 -21.78 10.35
C GLN A 110 -15.36 -21.48 9.13
N LEU A 111 -14.83 -20.26 9.04
CA LEU A 111 -13.83 -19.89 8.03
C LEU A 111 -12.45 -20.55 8.27
N LEU A 112 -12.29 -21.35 9.31
CA LEU A 112 -11.08 -22.15 9.58
C LEU A 112 -11.20 -23.59 9.05
N HIS A 113 -12.36 -23.96 8.49
CA HIS A 113 -12.67 -25.30 8.00
C HIS A 113 -13.04 -25.25 6.51
N HIS A 114 -14.20 -25.78 6.13
CA HIS A 114 -14.66 -25.85 4.75
C HIS A 114 -15.42 -24.58 4.35
N ILE A 115 -15.08 -24.01 3.19
CA ILE A 115 -15.68 -22.77 2.68
C ILE A 115 -16.31 -23.03 1.31
N THR A 116 -17.59 -22.71 1.22
CA THR A 116 -18.31 -22.68 -0.05
C THR A 116 -18.51 -21.23 -0.47
N VAL A 117 -18.23 -20.94 -1.75
CA VAL A 117 -18.44 -19.61 -2.32
C VAL A 117 -19.63 -19.61 -3.27
N ASP A 118 -20.65 -18.83 -2.91
CA ASP A 118 -21.81 -18.53 -3.72
C ASP A 118 -21.54 -17.30 -4.60
N ILE A 119 -21.50 -17.52 -5.92
CA ILE A 119 -21.22 -16.48 -6.92
C ILE A 119 -22.47 -16.08 -7.71
N GLN A 120 -23.67 -16.47 -7.25
CA GLN A 120 -24.92 -16.17 -7.94
C GLN A 120 -25.15 -14.65 -8.09
N GLU A 121 -24.87 -13.87 -7.04
CA GLU A 121 -25.00 -12.41 -7.07
C GLU A 121 -23.98 -11.76 -8.02
N LEU A 122 -22.72 -12.23 -8.04
CA LEU A 122 -21.74 -11.78 -9.04
C LEU A 122 -22.24 -12.03 -10.47
N ALA A 123 -22.69 -13.25 -10.77
CA ALA A 123 -23.14 -13.60 -12.11
C ALA A 123 -24.38 -12.80 -12.53
N GLN A 124 -25.34 -12.65 -11.61
CA GLN A 124 -26.53 -11.84 -11.86
C GLN A 124 -26.19 -10.36 -12.08
N GLY A 125 -25.30 -9.79 -11.28
CA GLY A 125 -24.88 -8.40 -11.42
C GLY A 125 -24.27 -8.08 -12.77
N LEU A 126 -23.50 -9.00 -13.37
CA LEU A 126 -22.96 -8.81 -14.73
C LEU A 126 -24.03 -8.91 -15.82
N ARG A 127 -25.02 -9.80 -15.66
CA ARG A 127 -26.14 -9.91 -16.61
C ARG A 127 -26.99 -8.64 -16.64
N GLU A 128 -27.24 -8.06 -15.47
CA GLU A 128 -28.02 -6.82 -15.34
C GLU A 128 -27.21 -5.60 -15.80
N HIS A 129 -25.93 -5.55 -15.42
CA HIS A 129 -25.06 -4.40 -15.64
C HIS A 129 -23.63 -4.86 -15.99
N PRO A 130 -23.30 -5.08 -17.28
CA PRO A 130 -21.98 -5.55 -17.70
C PRO A 130 -20.80 -4.67 -17.23
N ALA A 131 -21.05 -3.37 -17.02
CA ALA A 131 -20.04 -2.44 -16.51
C ALA A 131 -19.53 -2.76 -15.09
N ARG A 132 -20.29 -3.55 -14.31
CA ARG A 132 -19.88 -4.01 -12.96
C ARG A 132 -18.64 -4.88 -12.96
N ILE A 133 -18.18 -5.34 -14.11
CA ILE A 133 -16.88 -6.02 -14.23
C ILE A 133 -15.71 -5.19 -13.66
N ASN A 134 -15.85 -3.86 -13.68
CA ASN A 134 -14.87 -2.92 -13.14
C ASN A 134 -15.04 -2.65 -11.64
N ASP A 135 -16.11 -3.13 -11.02
CA ASP A 135 -16.38 -2.94 -9.59
C ASP A 135 -15.48 -3.85 -8.73
N GLU A 136 -15.50 -3.60 -7.43
CA GLU A 136 -14.84 -4.42 -6.42
C GLU A 136 -15.60 -5.74 -6.21
N ILE A 137 -14.87 -6.82 -5.93
CA ILE A 137 -15.48 -8.09 -5.53
C ILE A 137 -15.47 -8.15 -4.01
N VAL A 138 -16.66 -8.13 -3.40
CA VAL A 138 -16.80 -8.27 -1.94
C VAL A 138 -17.36 -9.62 -1.55
N LEU A 139 -16.91 -10.11 -0.41
CA LEU A 139 -17.30 -11.39 0.17
C LEU A 139 -17.99 -11.17 1.51
N ALA A 140 -19.19 -11.72 1.66
CA ALA A 140 -19.97 -11.65 2.90
C ALA A 140 -20.40 -13.03 3.36
N ILE A 141 -20.32 -13.29 4.66
CA ILE A 141 -20.83 -14.53 5.26
C ILE A 141 -22.35 -14.50 5.22
N ARG A 142 -22.95 -15.47 4.53
CA ARG A 142 -24.40 -15.50 4.26
C ARG A 142 -25.12 -16.56 5.08
N LYS A 143 -24.48 -17.70 5.27
CA LYS A 143 -25.05 -18.83 6.00
C LYS A 143 -23.96 -19.69 6.63
N HIS A 144 -24.31 -20.25 7.77
CA HIS A 144 -23.61 -21.34 8.41
C HIS A 144 -24.43 -22.61 8.21
N THR A 145 -23.89 -23.61 7.52
CA THR A 145 -24.50 -24.94 7.41
C THR A 145 -23.77 -25.89 8.34
N LEU A 146 -24.47 -26.42 9.34
CA LEU A 146 -23.91 -27.47 10.21
C LEU A 146 -23.87 -28.79 9.43
N SER A 147 -22.76 -29.53 9.55
CA SER A 147 -22.76 -30.94 9.16
C SER A 147 -23.77 -31.74 9.99
N GLU A 148 -24.20 -32.89 9.48
CA GLU A 148 -25.08 -33.82 10.20
C GLU A 148 -24.49 -34.25 11.56
N ASP A 149 -23.15 -34.23 11.66
CA ASP A 149 -22.38 -34.61 12.85
C ASP A 149 -22.29 -33.47 13.89
N GLY A 150 -22.75 -32.25 13.55
CA GLY A 150 -22.75 -31.08 14.44
C GLY A 150 -21.37 -30.47 14.75
N GLU A 151 -20.28 -31.14 14.39
CA GLU A 151 -18.90 -30.72 14.72
C GLU A 151 -18.23 -29.88 13.63
N HIS A 152 -18.68 -29.95 12.36
CA HIS A 152 -17.99 -29.33 11.22
C HIS A 152 -18.97 -28.47 10.42
N GLY A 153 -19.03 -27.18 10.71
CA GLY A 153 -19.84 -26.24 9.92
C GLY A 153 -19.14 -25.83 8.63
N THR A 154 -19.88 -25.78 7.51
CA THR A 154 -19.43 -25.14 6.27
C THR A 154 -19.89 -23.68 6.26
N ALA A 155 -18.93 -22.76 6.13
CA ALA A 155 -19.23 -21.35 5.91
C ALA A 155 -19.58 -21.10 4.44
N VAL A 156 -20.70 -20.40 4.19
CA VAL A 156 -21.06 -19.95 2.85
C VAL A 156 -20.75 -18.46 2.72
N LEU A 157 -19.75 -18.14 1.89
CA LEU A 157 -19.43 -16.78 1.47
C LEU A 157 -20.20 -16.46 0.20
N ALA A 158 -21.00 -15.39 0.18
CA ALA A 158 -21.44 -14.85 -1.11
C ALA A 158 -20.50 -13.79 -1.61
N ALA A 159 -20.24 -13.87 -2.90
CA ALA A 159 -19.53 -12.87 -3.65
C ALA A 159 -20.53 -11.94 -4.36
N ALA A 160 -20.27 -10.64 -4.26
CA ALA A 160 -21.07 -9.59 -4.92
C ALA A 160 -20.19 -8.47 -5.47
N TRP A 161 -20.74 -7.70 -6.40
CA TRP A 161 -20.10 -6.49 -6.93
C TRP A 161 -20.38 -5.31 -6.00
N GLN A 162 -19.34 -4.54 -5.69
CA GLN A 162 -19.47 -3.26 -5.00
C GLN A 162 -18.82 -2.15 -5.83
N GLU A 163 -19.59 -1.12 -6.15
CA GLU A 163 -19.10 0.06 -6.85
C GLU A 163 -17.88 0.65 -6.11
N ILE A 164 -16.80 0.88 -6.86
CA ILE A 164 -15.58 1.51 -6.33
C ILE A 164 -15.86 2.99 -6.13
N VAL A 165 -15.72 3.50 -4.90
CA VAL A 165 -15.89 4.94 -4.63
C VAL A 165 -14.74 5.69 -5.28
N ARG A 166 -15.04 6.52 -6.28
CA ARG A 166 -14.00 7.32 -6.94
C ARG A 166 -13.62 8.51 -6.08
N ILE A 167 -12.33 8.60 -5.75
CA ILE A 167 -11.78 9.74 -5.02
C ILE A 167 -11.42 10.83 -6.04
N ASP A 168 -12.09 11.97 -5.97
CA ASP A 168 -11.89 13.08 -6.90
C ASP A 168 -11.03 14.19 -6.28
N PHE A 169 -9.83 14.39 -6.81
CA PHE A 169 -8.93 15.47 -6.39
C PHE A 169 -9.12 16.79 -7.13
N SER A 170 -10.10 16.90 -8.04
CA SER A 170 -10.35 18.11 -8.84
C SER A 170 -10.55 19.37 -7.98
N LYS A 171 -11.10 19.21 -6.78
CA LYS A 171 -11.38 20.30 -5.84
C LYS A 171 -10.17 20.71 -4.97
N ILE A 172 -9.16 19.85 -4.85
CA ILE A 172 -7.98 20.13 -4.03
C ILE A 172 -7.08 21.12 -4.79
N PRO A 173 -6.66 22.24 -4.15
CA PRO A 173 -5.79 23.23 -4.77
C PRO A 173 -4.47 22.63 -5.27
N VAL A 174 -4.00 23.07 -6.43
CA VAL A 174 -2.76 22.58 -7.03
C VAL A 174 -1.58 23.42 -6.58
N LEU A 175 -0.56 22.78 -6.04
CA LEU A 175 0.77 23.35 -5.82
C LEU A 175 1.47 23.47 -7.19
N PRO A 176 1.82 24.68 -7.65
CA PRO A 176 2.39 24.85 -8.99
C PRO A 176 3.85 24.39 -9.11
N ALA A 177 4.62 24.37 -8.01
CA ALA A 177 6.00 23.87 -8.00
C ALA A 177 6.49 23.49 -6.59
N LEU A 178 7.35 22.47 -6.49
CA LEU A 178 7.92 22.01 -5.20
C LEU A 178 8.90 23.00 -4.56
N HIS A 179 9.57 23.87 -5.33
CA HIS A 179 10.42 24.93 -4.77
C HIS A 179 9.62 26.05 -4.11
N GLN A 180 8.30 26.12 -4.31
CA GLN A 180 7.50 27.05 -3.52
C GLN A 180 7.52 26.60 -2.07
N PRO A 181 7.71 27.53 -1.12
CA PRO A 181 7.77 27.18 0.30
C PRO A 181 6.48 26.47 0.73
N LEU A 182 6.57 25.14 0.85
CA LEU A 182 5.56 24.30 1.48
C LEU A 182 5.06 24.86 2.81
N PRO A 183 5.94 25.47 3.63
CA PRO A 183 5.46 26.12 4.83
C PRO A 183 4.64 27.38 4.56
N GLU A 184 4.99 28.29 3.62
CA GLU A 184 4.15 29.46 3.32
C GLU A 184 2.72 29.07 2.84
N LEU A 185 2.57 27.88 2.28
CA LEU A 185 1.29 27.30 1.85
C LEU A 185 0.54 26.54 2.95
N LEU A 186 1.23 26.03 3.98
CA LEU A 186 0.63 25.20 5.04
C LEU A 186 0.59 25.88 6.42
N GLU A 187 1.47 26.85 6.67
CA GLU A 187 1.72 27.58 7.90
C GLU A 187 2.23 29.01 7.58
N THR A 188 1.36 30.01 7.73
CA THR A 188 1.41 31.40 7.24
C THR A 188 2.60 32.31 7.66
N GLU A 189 3.79 31.80 7.96
CA GLU A 189 4.93 32.60 8.43
C GLU A 189 6.08 32.65 7.41
N ARG A 190 6.71 33.83 7.28
CA ARG A 190 7.80 34.12 6.31
C ARG A 190 9.13 33.53 6.77
N PHE A 191 9.90 33.02 5.81
CA PHE A 191 11.21 32.41 6.03
C PHE A 191 12.38 33.34 5.72
N PRO A 192 13.57 33.07 6.29
CA PRO A 192 14.81 33.70 5.88
C PRO A 192 15.29 33.22 4.49
N GLU A 193 16.10 34.06 3.83
CA GLU A 193 16.59 33.92 2.45
C GLU A 193 17.67 32.82 2.22
N SER A 194 17.88 31.91 3.19
CA SER A 194 18.96 30.91 3.20
C SER A 194 18.62 29.62 2.43
N PRO A 195 19.62 28.80 2.03
CA PRO A 195 19.37 27.50 1.40
C PRO A 195 18.49 26.59 2.27
N ARG A 196 17.51 25.94 1.64
CA ARG A 196 16.55 25.04 2.29
C ARG A 196 17.10 23.63 2.37
N SER A 197 17.08 23.03 3.55
CA SER A 197 17.42 21.63 3.77
C SER A 197 16.28 20.94 4.52
N LEU A 198 15.76 19.87 3.94
CA LEU A 198 14.67 19.08 4.48
C LEU A 198 15.22 17.82 5.15
N ALA A 199 14.50 17.35 6.17
CA ALA A 199 14.63 15.97 6.63
C ALA A 199 13.38 15.19 6.24
N GLY A 200 13.56 14.01 5.66
CA GLY A 200 12.48 13.12 5.30
C GLY A 200 12.27 12.02 6.35
N VAL A 201 11.04 11.80 6.78
CA VAL A 201 10.66 10.78 7.77
C VAL A 201 9.56 9.89 7.20
N GLY A 202 9.88 8.63 6.92
CA GLY A 202 8.88 7.63 6.56
C GLY A 202 8.04 7.28 7.79
N THR A 203 6.72 7.40 7.69
CA THR A 203 5.82 7.33 8.85
C THR A 203 5.61 5.91 9.37
N GLY A 204 5.73 4.90 8.52
CA GLY A 204 5.48 3.51 8.89
C GLY A 204 6.11 2.46 7.96
N GLY A 205 5.34 1.98 7.00
CA GLY A 205 5.61 0.77 6.22
C GLY A 205 6.91 0.78 5.43
N GLY A 206 7.35 -0.43 5.05
CA GLY A 206 8.53 -0.72 4.23
C GLY A 206 8.88 0.36 3.20
N SER A 207 7.88 0.63 2.37
CA SER A 207 7.89 1.50 1.20
C SER A 207 8.06 2.99 1.50
N ASP A 208 7.76 3.45 2.71
CA ASP A 208 7.76 4.88 2.99
C ASP A 208 9.14 5.48 2.85
N ILE A 209 10.20 4.76 3.22
CA ILE A 209 11.57 5.24 3.04
C ILE A 209 11.95 5.40 1.55
N ILE A 210 11.36 4.56 0.68
CA ILE A 210 11.52 4.67 -0.78
C ILE A 210 10.79 5.92 -1.28
N SER A 211 9.56 6.14 -0.80
CA SER A 211 8.78 7.35 -1.09
C SER A 211 9.46 8.63 -0.61
N VAL A 212 10.07 8.59 0.58
CA VAL A 212 10.90 9.69 1.10
C VAL A 212 12.03 9.98 0.12
N SER A 213 12.78 8.95 -0.30
CA SER A 213 13.88 9.13 -1.24
C SER A 213 13.43 9.70 -2.59
N ILE A 214 12.31 9.20 -3.13
CA ILE A 214 11.72 9.72 -4.38
C ILE A 214 11.39 11.21 -4.25
N ILE A 215 10.71 11.62 -3.18
CA ILE A 215 10.42 13.02 -2.91
C ILE A 215 11.72 13.84 -2.79
N GLY A 216 12.75 13.31 -2.14
CA GLY A 216 14.05 13.97 -2.01
C GLY A 216 14.68 14.28 -3.37
N HIS A 217 14.61 13.33 -4.30
CA HIS A 217 15.06 13.56 -5.67
C HIS A 217 14.26 14.65 -6.39
N LEU A 218 12.94 14.74 -6.17
CA LEU A 218 12.12 15.81 -6.73
C LEU A 218 12.50 17.19 -6.14
N PHE A 219 12.70 17.29 -4.83
CA PHE A 219 13.15 18.53 -4.18
C PHE A 219 14.54 18.97 -4.64
N ARG A 220 15.48 18.04 -4.83
CA ARG A 220 16.82 18.35 -5.34
C ARG A 220 16.80 18.97 -6.73
N ARG A 221 15.88 18.55 -7.61
CA ARG A 221 15.65 19.21 -8.91
C ARG A 221 15.21 20.66 -8.76
N SER A 222 14.50 20.95 -7.68
CA SER A 222 14.03 22.27 -7.27
C SER A 222 15.06 23.06 -6.46
N GLY A 223 16.30 22.57 -6.32
CA GLY A 223 17.37 23.23 -5.57
C GLY A 223 17.23 23.14 -4.04
N VAL A 224 16.36 22.26 -3.54
CA VAL A 224 16.16 22.01 -2.10
C VAL A 224 16.81 20.69 -1.74
N ASP A 225 17.73 20.72 -0.77
CA ASP A 225 18.41 19.49 -0.35
C ASP A 225 17.54 18.67 0.61
N MET A 226 17.63 17.34 0.53
CA MET A 226 16.97 16.41 1.43
C MET A 226 17.80 15.12 1.55
N ASP A 227 18.89 15.20 2.29
CA ASP A 227 19.82 14.08 2.45
C ASP A 227 19.62 13.26 3.72
N LEU A 228 18.98 13.83 4.76
CA LEU A 228 18.61 13.09 5.97
C LEU A 228 17.29 12.35 5.79
N LEU A 229 17.37 11.01 5.78
CA LEU A 229 16.26 10.08 5.65
C LEU A 229 16.11 9.25 6.93
N ILE A 230 14.90 9.22 7.50
CA ILE A 230 14.59 8.45 8.71
C ILE A 230 13.43 7.51 8.41
N SER A 231 13.66 6.20 8.50
CA SER A 231 12.63 5.17 8.44
C SER A 231 12.14 4.85 9.84
N THR A 232 10.86 5.08 10.11
CA THR A 232 10.24 4.60 11.34
C THR A 232 9.79 3.16 11.13
N ARG A 233 10.12 2.24 12.04
CA ARG A 233 9.68 0.82 11.99
C ARG A 233 9.06 0.39 13.30
N SER A 234 8.08 -0.50 13.25
CA SER A 234 7.62 -1.18 14.47
C SER A 234 8.75 -2.00 15.09
N ALA A 235 8.92 -1.89 16.40
CA ALA A 235 9.92 -2.63 17.18
C ALA A 235 9.68 -4.14 17.18
N ARG A 236 8.47 -4.57 16.80
CA ARG A 236 8.15 -5.97 16.50
C ARG A 236 7.99 -6.19 15.02
N THR A 237 8.38 -7.37 14.54
CA THR A 237 8.16 -7.79 13.16
C THR A 237 6.66 -7.92 12.92
N SER A 238 6.16 -7.18 11.92
CA SER A 238 4.88 -7.49 11.29
C SER A 238 5.13 -8.54 10.20
N SER A 239 4.07 -9.24 9.76
CA SER A 239 4.08 -10.45 8.91
C SER A 239 4.61 -10.28 7.48
N GLN A 240 5.71 -9.57 7.29
CA GLN A 240 6.20 -9.08 6.01
C GLN A 240 7.61 -9.61 5.73
N GLY A 241 7.85 -10.86 6.09
CA GLY A 241 9.17 -11.48 6.04
C GLY A 241 9.38 -12.41 4.85
N LYS A 242 10.63 -12.56 4.42
CA LYS A 242 11.05 -13.71 3.58
C LYS A 242 10.77 -15.02 4.35
N PRO A 243 10.60 -16.16 3.67
CA PRO A 243 10.57 -17.46 4.34
C PRO A 243 11.76 -17.59 5.30
N GLY A 244 11.49 -17.75 6.59
CA GLY A 244 12.50 -17.86 7.65
C GLY A 244 12.91 -16.55 8.34
N SER A 245 12.42 -15.37 7.93
CA SER A 245 12.73 -14.11 8.63
C SER A 245 11.76 -13.86 9.78
N GLY A 246 12.12 -14.33 10.98
CA GLY A 246 11.43 -14.02 12.24
C GLY A 246 9.99 -14.56 12.36
N LYS A 247 9.56 -14.92 13.57
CA LYS A 247 8.14 -15.17 13.84
C LYS A 247 7.41 -13.84 13.95
N ILE A 248 6.22 -13.72 13.37
CA ILE A 248 5.36 -12.53 13.56
C ILE A 248 5.30 -12.16 15.05
N GLY A 249 5.57 -10.90 15.37
CA GLY A 249 5.59 -10.40 16.74
C GLY A 249 6.91 -10.61 17.49
N SER A 250 7.96 -11.15 16.83
CA SER A 250 9.33 -11.15 17.36
C SER A 250 9.85 -9.73 17.48
N LYS A 251 10.79 -9.51 18.40
CA LYS A 251 11.53 -8.24 18.46
C LYS A 251 12.33 -8.10 17.17
N ARG A 252 12.18 -6.97 16.47
CA ARG A 252 12.95 -6.65 15.28
C ARG A 252 14.40 -6.41 15.67
N GLU A 253 15.31 -7.16 15.08
CA GLU A 253 16.75 -6.96 15.21
C GLU A 253 17.29 -6.21 13.99
N ILE A 254 18.13 -5.20 14.26
CA ILE A 254 18.90 -4.47 13.25
C ILE A 254 20.36 -4.88 13.43
N MET A 255 20.96 -5.46 12.40
CA MET A 255 22.33 -5.98 12.43
C MET A 255 23.22 -5.16 11.50
N SER A 256 24.54 -5.18 11.77
CA SER A 256 25.56 -4.57 10.90
C SER A 256 25.32 -3.08 10.59
N HIS A 257 24.81 -2.34 11.57
CA HIS A 257 24.50 -0.91 11.45
C HIS A 257 25.68 -0.02 11.86
N GLY A 258 25.70 1.23 11.39
CA GLY A 258 26.76 2.22 11.63
C GLY A 258 26.75 2.87 13.02
N GLY A 259 26.20 2.18 14.03
CA GLY A 259 25.99 2.71 15.39
C GLY A 259 24.64 3.42 15.59
N ASN A 260 24.43 3.94 16.80
CA ASN A 260 23.24 4.68 17.18
C ASN A 260 23.44 6.19 17.04
N ALA A 261 22.34 6.95 16.97
CA ALA A 261 22.40 8.40 17.08
C ALA A 261 22.92 8.76 18.47
N LEU A 262 23.61 9.89 18.56
CA LEU A 262 24.18 10.37 19.81
C LEU A 262 23.34 11.56 20.31
N ASP A 263 23.15 11.68 21.61
CA ASP A 263 22.56 12.87 22.21
C ASP A 263 23.61 14.01 22.35
N ARG A 264 23.21 15.12 22.97
CA ARG A 264 24.08 16.29 23.19
C ARG A 264 25.28 16.01 24.10
N TRP A 265 25.25 14.93 24.87
CA TRP A 265 26.32 14.50 25.76
C TRP A 265 27.12 13.34 25.17
N CYS A 266 26.98 13.08 23.87
CA CYS A 266 27.61 11.97 23.16
C CYS A 266 27.20 10.58 23.68
N LYS A 267 26.04 10.45 24.32
CA LYS A 267 25.51 9.16 24.74
C LYS A 267 24.67 8.55 23.61
N PRO A 268 24.79 7.23 23.34
CA PRO A 268 23.92 6.53 22.40
C PRO A 268 22.44 6.65 22.76
N ILE A 269 21.61 7.01 21.78
CA ILE A 269 20.16 7.01 21.85
C ILE A 269 19.71 5.63 21.38
N ALA A 270 19.21 4.82 22.32
CA ALA A 270 18.74 3.48 22.02
C ALA A 270 17.69 3.48 20.90
N ASP A 271 17.62 2.37 20.16
CA ASP A 271 16.63 2.13 19.10
C ASP A 271 16.67 3.11 17.91
N THR A 272 17.82 3.76 17.73
CA THR A 272 18.17 4.50 16.52
C THR A 272 19.36 3.82 15.85
N TYR A 273 19.35 3.62 14.54
CA TYR A 273 20.39 2.85 13.85
C TYR A 273 20.78 3.55 12.55
N LYS A 274 22.06 3.91 12.40
CA LYS A 274 22.57 4.44 11.14
C LYS A 274 22.65 3.30 10.13
N VAL A 275 21.99 3.46 8.99
CA VAL A 275 22.07 2.47 7.91
C VAL A 275 23.39 2.65 7.18
N VAL A 276 24.09 1.55 6.93
CA VAL A 276 25.34 1.48 6.17
C VAL A 276 25.28 0.28 5.22
N ASP A 277 26.25 0.19 4.32
CA ASP A 277 26.37 -1.01 3.48
C ASP A 277 26.50 -2.27 4.34
N GLY A 278 25.71 -3.29 4.01
CA GLY A 278 25.58 -4.52 4.80
C GLY A 278 24.70 -4.46 6.04
N THR A 279 24.06 -3.31 6.36
CA THR A 279 22.99 -3.28 7.37
C THR A 279 21.86 -4.23 6.98
N THR A 280 21.32 -4.99 7.93
CA THR A 280 20.16 -5.86 7.68
C THR A 280 19.15 -5.72 8.81
N SER A 281 17.86 -5.86 8.48
CA SER A 281 16.74 -5.77 9.42
C SER A 281 15.90 -7.05 9.34
N GLU A 282 15.43 -7.58 10.47
CA GLU A 282 14.44 -8.66 10.42
C GLU A 282 13.18 -8.24 9.65
N GLY A 283 12.75 -9.06 8.69
CA GLY A 283 11.66 -8.76 7.76
C GLY A 283 12.19 -8.28 6.41
N ARG A 284 11.49 -7.33 5.78
CA ARG A 284 11.97 -6.66 4.56
C ARG A 284 12.90 -5.52 4.92
N ASP A 285 14.12 -5.59 4.38
CA ASP A 285 15.10 -4.51 4.45
C ASP A 285 14.99 -3.67 3.17
N LEU A 286 14.27 -2.55 3.26
CA LEU A 286 14.15 -1.58 2.17
C LEU A 286 14.98 -0.31 2.45
N GLU A 287 15.48 -0.16 3.67
CA GLU A 287 16.20 1.01 4.15
C GLU A 287 17.63 1.09 3.63
N THR A 288 18.21 -0.04 3.19
CA THR A 288 19.50 -0.05 2.50
C THR A 288 19.42 0.41 1.05
N ILE A 289 18.23 0.41 0.44
CA ILE A 289 18.03 0.75 -0.98
C ILE A 289 18.47 2.20 -1.30
N PRO A 290 18.13 3.24 -0.49
CA PRO A 290 18.51 4.61 -0.78
C PRO A 290 19.98 4.97 -0.52
N LEU A 291 20.81 4.09 0.06
CA LEU A 291 22.19 4.41 0.48
C LEU A 291 23.09 4.92 -0.65
N GLY A 292 22.86 4.49 -1.89
CA GLY A 292 23.62 4.97 -3.06
C GLY A 292 23.25 6.40 -3.48
N ARG A 293 22.22 7.01 -2.87
CA ARG A 293 21.64 8.31 -3.26
C ARG A 293 21.48 9.29 -2.10
N HIS A 294 21.65 8.82 -0.87
CA HIS A 294 21.55 9.60 0.36
C HIS A 294 22.62 9.17 1.36
N GLU A 295 23.38 10.11 1.92
CA GLU A 295 24.48 9.79 2.83
C GLU A 295 24.00 9.48 4.26
N HIS A 296 22.81 9.96 4.61
CA HIS A 296 22.29 9.92 5.96
C HIS A 296 20.93 9.21 6.06
N VAL A 297 20.95 7.88 5.97
CA VAL A 297 19.78 7.03 6.18
C VAL A 297 19.80 6.42 7.59
N TRP A 298 18.66 6.48 8.29
CA TRP A 298 18.49 6.01 9.66
C TRP A 298 17.24 5.16 9.83
N ILE A 299 17.29 4.16 10.72
CA ILE A 299 16.14 3.40 11.22
C ILE A 299 15.83 3.84 12.66
N VAL A 300 14.56 4.05 12.96
CA VAL A 300 14.05 4.31 14.31
C VAL A 300 12.98 3.27 14.66
N LEU A 301 13.13 2.59 15.80
CA LEU A 301 12.15 1.58 16.24
C LEU A 301 11.08 2.19 17.18
N ASP A 302 9.84 2.17 16.73
CA ASP A 302 8.64 2.54 17.48
C ASP A 302 8.10 1.33 18.27
N HIS A 303 8.09 1.46 19.59
CA HIS A 303 7.60 0.44 20.53
C HIS A 303 6.08 0.46 20.76
N GLY A 304 5.36 1.34 20.07
CA GLY A 304 3.91 1.23 19.93
C GLY A 304 3.07 1.49 21.18
N GLY A 305 3.65 2.08 22.23
CA GLY A 305 2.98 2.28 23.51
C GLY A 305 2.91 1.00 24.38
N GLU A 306 3.61 -0.09 24.00
CA GLU A 306 3.95 -1.14 24.97
C GLU A 306 4.60 -0.48 26.19
N GLN A 307 4.44 -1.05 27.40
CA GLN A 307 5.16 -0.56 28.58
C GLN A 307 6.64 -0.60 28.24
N ALA A 308 7.17 0.54 27.78
CA ALA A 308 8.57 0.75 27.59
C ALA A 308 9.19 0.27 28.89
N HIS A 309 10.10 -0.70 28.82
CA HIS A 309 11.06 -0.86 29.90
C HIS A 309 11.51 0.56 30.23
N HIS A 310 11.40 0.97 31.51
CA HIS A 310 11.45 2.36 31.99
C HIS A 310 12.68 3.19 31.53
N SER A 311 13.57 2.61 30.72
CA SER A 311 14.76 3.14 30.08
C SER A 311 14.67 3.37 28.56
N SER A 312 13.59 3.02 27.86
CA SER A 312 13.52 3.16 26.39
C SER A 312 13.15 4.61 26.00
N PRO A 313 13.90 5.27 25.09
CA PRO A 313 13.60 6.63 24.67
C PRO A 313 12.24 6.70 23.96
N SER A 314 11.54 7.83 24.11
CA SER A 314 10.29 8.03 23.36
C SER A 314 10.57 8.19 21.86
N LEU A 315 9.57 7.92 21.00
CA LEU A 315 9.69 8.17 19.56
C LEU A 315 10.10 9.63 19.26
N ARG A 316 9.65 10.57 20.10
CA ARG A 316 10.06 11.97 20.03
C ARG A 316 11.56 12.13 20.25
N ASP A 317 12.09 11.53 21.32
CA ASP A 317 13.51 11.61 21.66
C ASP A 317 14.39 10.97 20.59
N GLN A 318 13.94 9.85 20.01
CA GLN A 318 14.62 9.15 18.93
C GLN A 318 14.71 10.02 17.66
N LEU A 319 13.56 10.52 17.15
CA LEU A 319 13.52 11.35 15.94
C LEU A 319 14.28 12.67 16.12
N GLN A 320 14.06 13.36 17.25
CA GLN A 320 14.77 14.59 17.57
C GLN A 320 16.27 14.35 17.74
N GLY A 321 16.64 13.20 18.30
CA GLY A 321 18.02 12.75 18.48
C GLY A 321 18.76 12.56 17.17
N VAL A 322 18.15 11.85 16.21
CA VAL A 322 18.71 11.64 14.86
C VAL A 322 18.90 12.97 14.14
N ILE A 323 17.88 13.83 14.11
CA ILE A 323 17.97 15.16 13.47
C ILE A 323 19.07 16.00 14.12
N ALA A 324 19.13 16.03 15.45
CA ALA A 324 20.16 16.78 16.17
C ALA A 324 21.56 16.19 15.97
N HIS A 325 21.70 14.87 15.81
CA HIS A 325 22.96 14.21 15.50
C HIS A 325 23.45 14.60 14.11
N TYR A 326 22.58 14.58 13.10
CA TYR A 326 22.89 15.01 11.74
C TYR A 326 23.41 16.45 11.71
N ILE A 327 22.67 17.39 12.33
CA ILE A 327 23.05 18.81 12.38
C ILE A 327 24.41 19.00 13.06
N ARG A 328 24.74 18.23 14.10
CA ARG A 328 26.03 18.35 14.79
C ARG A 328 27.21 17.74 14.04
N LYS A 329 26.96 16.76 13.17
CA LYS A 329 28.02 16.04 12.44
C LYS A 329 28.40 16.72 11.14
N ASN A 330 27.44 17.43 10.54
CA ASN A 330 27.69 18.30 9.42
C ASN A 330 28.11 19.66 9.99
N ASP A 331 29.42 19.84 10.24
CA ASP A 331 30.08 21.06 10.80
C ASP A 331 29.86 22.35 9.98
N ASP A 332 28.98 22.31 8.97
CA ASP A 332 28.58 23.48 8.22
C ASP A 332 27.51 24.24 9.03
N GLU A 333 27.91 25.36 9.62
CA GLU A 333 27.02 26.28 10.36
C GLU A 333 25.79 26.73 9.53
N ASN A 334 25.77 26.47 8.21
CA ASN A 334 24.66 26.77 7.31
C ASN A 334 23.67 25.62 7.09
N VAL A 335 23.92 24.39 7.56
CA VAL A 335 22.97 23.26 7.40
C VAL A 335 21.88 23.34 8.47
N LEU A 336 20.88 24.15 8.20
CA LEU A 336 19.65 24.25 8.98
C LEU A 336 18.57 23.35 8.35
N ILE A 337 18.19 22.29 9.06
CA ILE A 337 16.94 21.58 8.76
C ILE A 337 15.79 22.48 9.21
N ASP A 338 15.13 23.14 8.25
CA ASP A 338 14.02 24.07 8.47
C ASP A 338 12.67 23.34 8.50
N THR A 339 12.52 22.29 7.70
CA THR A 339 11.29 21.52 7.58
C THR A 339 11.54 20.02 7.68
N VAL A 340 10.71 19.34 8.47
CA VAL A 340 10.65 17.88 8.53
C VAL A 340 9.43 17.40 7.75
N LEU A 341 9.68 16.67 6.67
CA LEU A 341 8.62 16.09 5.83
C LEU A 341 8.34 14.66 6.28
N ALA A 342 7.17 14.46 6.89
CA ALA A 342 6.60 13.13 7.08
C ALA A 342 6.14 12.59 5.73
N VAL A 343 6.42 11.34 5.41
CA VAL A 343 6.04 10.73 4.14
C VAL A 343 5.32 9.41 4.40
N ASP A 344 4.14 9.29 3.81
CA ASP A 344 3.33 8.08 3.77
C ASP A 344 3.15 7.61 2.31
N THR A 345 2.97 6.30 2.11
CA THR A 345 2.72 5.69 0.79
C THR A 345 1.37 4.99 0.75
N GLY A 346 0.36 5.69 0.24
CA GLY A 346 -1.01 5.20 0.06
C GLY A 346 -2.05 6.18 0.62
N GLY A 347 -1.85 6.67 1.84
CA GLY A 347 -2.80 7.55 2.53
C GLY A 347 -3.53 6.88 3.71
N ASP A 348 -3.01 5.77 4.24
CA ASP A 348 -3.59 5.06 5.39
C ASP A 348 -3.45 5.86 6.70
N VAL A 349 -2.52 6.82 6.72
CA VAL A 349 -2.35 7.86 7.76
C VAL A 349 -3.64 8.65 8.03
N PHE A 350 -4.53 8.78 7.03
CA PHE A 350 -5.83 9.43 7.16
C PHE A 350 -6.93 8.50 7.71
N GLY A 351 -6.68 7.19 7.82
CA GLY A 351 -7.69 6.19 8.21
C GLY A 351 -8.34 6.44 9.57
N SER A 352 -7.62 7.06 10.52
CA SER A 352 -8.15 7.46 11.83
C SER A 352 -9.28 8.51 11.75
N LEU A 353 -9.34 9.28 10.66
CA LEU A 353 -10.35 10.30 10.39
C LEU A 353 -11.54 9.77 9.57
N ALA A 354 -11.54 8.50 9.19
CA ALA A 354 -12.61 7.89 8.42
C ALA A 354 -13.92 7.82 9.25
N PRO A 355 -15.09 8.12 8.64
CA PRO A 355 -16.38 8.10 9.33
C PRO A 355 -16.73 6.71 9.90
N PRO A 356 -17.51 6.61 10.99
CA PRO A 356 -17.84 5.32 11.61
C PRO A 356 -18.53 4.32 10.69
N ALA A 357 -19.35 4.79 9.73
CA ALA A 357 -20.07 3.95 8.79
C ALA A 357 -19.16 3.22 7.79
N SER A 358 -17.98 3.77 7.50
CA SER A 358 -17.00 3.06 6.68
C SER A 358 -16.32 1.92 7.45
N LYS A 359 -16.42 1.88 8.80
CA LYS A 359 -15.80 0.88 9.71
C LYS A 359 -16.51 -0.48 9.80
N HIS A 360 -17.63 -0.67 9.11
CA HIS A 360 -18.50 -1.84 9.25
C HIS A 360 -18.55 -2.78 8.05
N PHE A 361 -18.08 -2.35 6.87
CA PHE A 361 -18.08 -3.20 5.68
C PHE A 361 -16.70 -3.76 5.45
N ALA A 362 -16.33 -4.94 5.95
CA ALA A 362 -15.07 -5.58 5.60
C ALA A 362 -15.11 -6.11 4.14
N GLY A 363 -15.11 -5.20 3.16
CA GLY A 363 -14.96 -5.52 1.74
C GLY A 363 -13.48 -5.76 1.42
N TYR A 364 -13.17 -6.84 0.72
CA TYR A 364 -11.82 -7.08 0.22
C TYR A 364 -11.56 -6.21 -1.00
N GLY A 365 -10.34 -5.70 -1.11
CA GLY A 365 -9.92 -4.89 -2.24
C GLY A 365 -10.16 -3.39 -2.03
N HIS A 366 -9.06 -2.66 -2.11
CA HIS A 366 -8.88 -1.21 -2.32
C HIS A 366 -9.64 -0.13 -1.56
N GLN A 367 -10.72 -0.39 -0.84
CA GLN A 367 -11.40 0.64 -0.05
C GLN A 367 -11.97 0.20 1.29
N VAL A 368 -11.71 -1.04 1.72
CA VAL A 368 -11.98 -1.39 3.11
C VAL A 368 -10.82 -2.06 3.82
N ALA A 369 -10.00 -1.18 4.37
CA ALA A 369 -9.35 -1.42 5.62
C ALA A 369 -9.91 -0.34 6.57
N THR A 370 -10.91 -0.66 7.40
CA THR A 370 -11.56 0.36 8.27
C THR A 370 -11.91 -0.13 9.67
N ARG A 371 -11.34 -1.26 10.12
CA ARG A 371 -11.19 -1.49 11.56
C ARG A 371 -9.74 -1.39 12.05
N HIS A 372 -8.75 -1.67 11.22
CA HIS A 372 -7.38 -1.97 11.69
C HIS A 372 -6.25 -1.36 10.83
N SER A 373 -6.53 -0.30 10.06
CA SER A 373 -5.73 0.04 8.88
C SER A 373 -4.92 1.32 8.91
N THR A 374 -5.06 2.18 9.93
CA THR A 374 -3.94 3.06 10.22
C THR A 374 -3.03 2.21 11.09
N PRO A 375 -1.85 1.77 10.62
CA PRO A 375 -0.87 1.25 11.56
C PRO A 375 -0.75 2.32 12.64
N ASP A 376 -0.97 1.97 13.90
CA ASP A 376 -0.93 2.96 14.98
C ASP A 376 0.39 3.77 14.95
N GLN A 377 1.41 3.20 14.29
CA GLN A 377 2.69 3.79 13.96
C GLN A 377 2.58 5.09 13.14
N ASP A 378 1.88 5.11 12.01
CA ASP A 378 1.77 6.32 11.15
C ASP A 378 1.14 7.48 11.92
N THR A 379 0.05 7.20 12.63
CA THR A 379 -0.58 8.17 13.52
C THR A 379 0.37 8.65 14.61
N ARG A 380 1.10 7.74 15.28
CA ARG A 380 2.07 8.13 16.32
C ARG A 380 3.22 8.95 15.77
N THR A 381 3.73 8.62 14.60
CA THR A 381 4.80 9.38 13.94
C THR A 381 4.29 10.80 13.63
N ILE A 382 3.11 10.96 13.04
CA ILE A 382 2.50 12.28 12.79
C ILE A 382 2.28 13.06 14.08
N LEU A 383 1.70 12.43 15.11
CA LEU A 383 1.50 13.07 16.41
C LEU A 383 2.84 13.51 17.04
N THR A 384 3.89 12.72 16.88
CA THR A 384 5.23 13.01 17.38
C THR A 384 5.87 14.17 16.61
N LEU A 385 5.84 14.12 15.27
CA LEU A 385 6.39 15.18 14.41
C LEU A 385 5.67 16.51 14.63
N SER A 386 4.35 16.49 14.89
CA SER A 386 3.59 17.70 15.23
C SER A 386 4.06 18.41 16.52
N GLN A 387 4.83 17.72 17.36
CA GLN A 387 5.37 18.21 18.64
C GLN A 387 6.86 18.56 18.59
N LEU A 388 7.55 18.28 17.48
CA LEU A 388 8.93 18.72 17.25
C LEU A 388 9.17 20.24 17.06
N PRO A 389 8.18 21.14 16.83
CA PRO A 389 8.45 22.55 16.49
C PRO A 389 9.19 23.45 17.49
N ASP A 390 9.77 22.95 18.58
CA ASP A 390 10.36 23.77 19.66
C ASP A 390 11.58 24.65 19.27
N ARG A 391 11.91 24.82 17.98
CA ARG A 391 13.00 25.69 17.49
C ARG A 391 12.72 26.38 16.14
N GLY A 392 11.47 26.66 15.80
CA GLY A 392 11.13 27.29 14.51
C GLY A 392 11.22 26.34 13.31
N ARG A 393 11.14 25.02 13.55
CA ARG A 393 11.05 24.01 12.49
C ARG A 393 9.60 23.76 12.11
N HIS A 394 9.36 23.61 10.82
CA HIS A 394 8.07 23.28 10.27
C HIS A 394 7.96 21.78 10.03
N SER A 395 6.73 21.30 9.92
CA SER A 395 6.49 19.91 9.59
C SER A 395 5.26 19.76 8.72
N ALA A 396 5.42 19.03 7.62
CA ALA A 396 4.37 18.72 6.67
C ALA A 396 4.31 17.21 6.46
N LEU A 397 3.15 16.72 6.04
CA LEU A 397 2.97 15.36 5.55
C LEU A 397 2.88 15.43 4.02
N ALA A 398 3.64 14.56 3.34
CA ALA A 398 3.47 14.22 1.95
C ALA A 398 2.91 12.80 1.82
N VAL A 399 1.91 12.61 0.97
CA VAL A 399 1.37 11.27 0.66
C VAL A 399 1.62 10.97 -0.81
N LEU A 400 2.41 9.93 -1.05
CA LEU A 400 2.63 9.35 -2.38
C LEU A 400 1.62 8.24 -2.62
N CYS A 401 1.25 8.02 -3.89
CA CYS A 401 0.21 7.05 -4.24
C CYS A 401 -1.14 7.29 -3.52
N PRO A 402 -1.60 8.55 -3.39
CA PRO A 402 -2.84 8.84 -2.67
C PRO A 402 -4.03 8.11 -3.31
N GLY A 403 -4.90 7.56 -2.47
CA GLY A 403 -6.06 6.77 -2.90
C GLY A 403 -5.88 5.26 -2.75
N LEU A 404 -4.66 4.77 -2.53
CA LEU A 404 -4.41 3.38 -2.12
C LEU A 404 -4.53 3.29 -0.59
N ASP A 405 -5.36 2.39 -0.06
CA ASP A 405 -5.55 2.23 1.40
C ASP A 405 -6.03 3.53 2.11
N SER A 406 -6.44 4.52 1.33
CA SER A 406 -7.01 5.79 1.77
C SER A 406 -8.50 5.65 2.11
N PRO A 407 -9.03 6.48 3.03
CA PRO A 407 -10.46 6.53 3.27
C PRO A 407 -11.21 7.06 2.03
N PRO A 408 -12.47 6.62 1.79
CA PRO A 408 -13.25 7.03 0.60
C PRO A 408 -13.55 8.53 0.56
N ASN A 409 -13.54 9.22 1.71
CA ASN A 409 -13.73 10.67 1.84
C ASN A 409 -12.40 11.44 1.95
N LEU A 410 -11.32 10.91 1.35
CA LEU A 410 -9.99 11.53 1.39
C LEU A 410 -10.00 12.98 0.90
N THR A 411 -10.74 13.29 -0.17
CA THR A 411 -10.84 14.65 -0.71
C THR A 411 -11.34 15.64 0.34
N GLU A 412 -12.42 15.30 1.04
CA GLU A 412 -12.99 16.14 2.08
C GLU A 412 -12.03 16.31 3.27
N ILE A 413 -11.31 15.23 3.64
CA ILE A 413 -10.30 15.28 4.69
C ILE A 413 -9.19 16.26 4.32
N VAL A 414 -8.60 16.14 3.13
CA VAL A 414 -7.51 16.99 2.65
C VAL A 414 -7.95 18.45 2.56
N LEU A 415 -9.15 18.72 2.03
CA LEU A 415 -9.71 20.07 1.99
C LEU A 415 -9.90 20.68 3.39
N SER A 416 -10.38 19.89 4.35
CA SER A 416 -10.56 20.35 5.73
C SER A 416 -9.24 20.68 6.44
N LEU A 417 -8.13 20.14 5.95
CA LEU A 417 -6.77 20.39 6.43
C LEU A 417 -6.07 21.50 5.64
N GLU A 418 -6.77 22.15 4.71
CA GLU A 418 -6.22 23.12 3.75
C GLU A 418 -5.03 22.55 2.98
N GLY A 419 -5.12 21.25 2.65
CA GLY A 419 -4.11 20.56 1.89
C GLY A 419 -4.05 20.99 0.44
N VAL A 420 -2.91 20.72 -0.18
CA VAL A 420 -2.67 20.96 -1.60
C VAL A 420 -2.24 19.65 -2.26
N ARG A 421 -2.38 19.58 -3.59
CA ARG A 421 -1.87 18.48 -4.40
C ARG A 421 -0.81 18.96 -5.36
N TYR A 422 0.22 18.17 -5.55
CA TYR A 422 1.25 18.37 -6.55
C TYR A 422 1.06 17.35 -7.68
N ILE A 423 1.14 17.82 -8.92
CA ILE A 423 1.03 16.97 -10.10
C ILE A 423 2.42 16.95 -10.76
N PRO A 424 3.18 15.85 -10.62
CA PRO A 424 4.50 15.78 -11.24
C PRO A 424 4.41 15.92 -12.76
N ASP A 425 5.30 16.70 -13.34
CA ASP A 425 5.40 16.85 -14.81
C ASP A 425 5.96 15.57 -15.49
N LEU A 426 6.04 15.57 -16.81
CA LEU A 426 6.51 14.40 -17.55
C LEU A 426 7.95 13.99 -17.18
N GLU A 427 8.84 14.96 -16.98
CA GLU A 427 10.23 14.69 -16.62
C GLU A 427 10.33 14.15 -15.18
N GLU A 428 9.57 14.72 -14.26
CA GLU A 428 9.48 14.26 -12.88
C GLU A 428 8.88 12.87 -12.78
N ARG A 429 7.81 12.57 -13.52
CA ARG A 429 7.25 11.20 -13.59
C ARG A 429 8.26 10.21 -14.16
N ASN A 430 9.00 10.58 -15.20
CA ASN A 430 10.06 9.73 -15.76
C ASN A 430 11.20 9.50 -14.76
N LEU A 431 11.58 10.51 -13.99
CA LEU A 431 12.53 10.36 -12.88
C LEU A 431 11.99 9.39 -11.83
N MET A 432 10.74 9.55 -11.39
CA MET A 432 10.11 8.66 -10.41
C MET A 432 10.06 7.21 -10.91
N ILE A 433 9.70 7.00 -12.18
CA ILE A 433 9.71 5.68 -12.83
C ILE A 433 11.13 5.10 -12.84
N SER A 434 12.14 5.87 -13.27
CA SER A 434 13.53 5.42 -13.34
C SER A 434 14.09 5.09 -11.96
N LEU A 435 13.77 5.88 -10.93
CA LEU A 435 14.14 5.56 -9.55
C LEU A 435 13.53 4.23 -9.12
N LEU A 436 12.23 4.01 -9.35
CA LEU A 436 11.54 2.77 -8.97
C LEU A 436 12.04 1.55 -9.75
N THR A 437 12.36 1.68 -11.02
CA THR A 437 12.70 0.56 -11.92
C THR A 437 14.20 0.31 -12.02
N ASP A 438 14.96 1.32 -12.43
CA ASP A 438 16.37 1.19 -12.79
C ASP A 438 17.31 1.27 -11.57
N VAL A 439 16.92 2.07 -10.56
CA VAL A 439 17.79 2.34 -9.39
C VAL A 439 17.40 1.47 -8.20
N TYR A 440 16.11 1.39 -7.87
CA TYR A 440 15.62 0.72 -6.67
C TYR A 440 15.11 -0.69 -6.93
N HIS A 441 14.81 -1.05 -8.18
CA HIS A 441 14.27 -2.36 -8.57
C HIS A 441 12.98 -2.74 -7.81
N MET A 442 12.14 -1.74 -7.55
CA MET A 442 10.84 -1.84 -6.88
C MET A 442 9.68 -2.15 -7.85
N ASP A 443 10.00 -2.69 -9.03
CA ASP A 443 9.06 -2.98 -10.12
C ASP A 443 8.64 -4.46 -10.19
N GLY A 444 9.07 -5.26 -9.21
CA GLY A 444 8.83 -6.70 -9.15
C GLY A 444 9.90 -7.55 -9.82
N SER A 445 10.98 -6.94 -10.35
CA SER A 445 12.11 -7.68 -10.92
C SER A 445 13.05 -8.30 -9.87
N ASP A 446 13.10 -7.74 -8.66
CA ASP A 446 13.83 -8.27 -7.51
C ASP A 446 12.86 -8.80 -6.45
N ASP A 447 12.87 -10.12 -6.23
CA ASP A 447 12.04 -10.81 -5.27
C ASP A 447 12.19 -10.30 -3.82
N SER A 448 13.27 -9.58 -3.52
CA SER A 448 13.52 -8.98 -2.21
C SER A 448 13.10 -7.52 -2.09
N ARG A 449 12.78 -6.85 -3.20
CA ARG A 449 12.49 -5.40 -3.26
C ARG A 449 11.12 -5.15 -3.89
N PHE A 450 10.09 -5.19 -3.06
CA PHE A 450 8.72 -4.95 -3.52
C PHE A 450 7.88 -4.27 -2.43
N GLY A 451 6.90 -3.49 -2.87
CA GLY A 451 5.89 -2.86 -2.04
C GLY A 451 4.63 -2.59 -2.85
N LYS A 452 3.45 -2.89 -2.30
CA LYS A 452 2.16 -2.78 -3.01
C LYS A 452 1.97 -1.33 -3.43
N SER A 453 2.22 -0.40 -2.50
CA SER A 453 2.13 1.03 -2.76
C SER A 453 3.12 1.53 -3.81
N SER A 454 4.37 1.02 -3.81
CA SER A 454 5.36 1.36 -4.83
C SER A 454 4.98 0.82 -6.22
N LEU A 455 4.43 -0.39 -6.30
CA LEU A 455 3.95 -0.98 -7.55
C LEU A 455 2.71 -0.25 -8.09
N CYS A 456 1.75 0.11 -7.22
CA CYS A 456 0.60 0.93 -7.60
C CYS A 456 1.04 2.31 -8.13
N LEU A 457 1.98 2.97 -7.43
CA LEU A 457 2.55 4.23 -7.87
C LEU A 457 3.20 4.10 -9.26
N LEU A 458 4.02 3.06 -9.46
CA LEU A 458 4.70 2.82 -10.74
C LEU A 458 3.70 2.66 -11.89
N GLU A 459 2.63 1.89 -11.69
CA GLU A 459 1.61 1.69 -12.72
C GLU A 459 0.80 2.96 -13.00
N ALA A 460 0.48 3.76 -11.97
CA ALA A 460 -0.18 5.05 -12.14
C ALA A 460 0.70 6.03 -12.95
N LEU A 461 2.00 6.10 -12.64
CA LEU A 461 2.97 6.93 -13.36
C LEU A 461 3.12 6.50 -14.83
N ARG A 462 3.24 5.19 -15.07
CA ARG A 462 3.33 4.63 -16.43
C ARG A 462 2.07 4.92 -17.24
N ARG A 463 0.88 4.75 -16.65
CA ARG A 463 -0.40 5.04 -17.28
C ARG A 463 -0.49 6.50 -17.73
N LEU A 464 -0.24 7.46 -16.82
CA LEU A 464 -0.28 8.88 -17.16
C LEU A 464 0.75 9.26 -18.23
N THR A 465 1.95 8.70 -18.15
CA THR A 465 3.02 8.94 -19.12
C THR A 465 2.63 8.45 -20.52
N ARG A 466 2.01 7.27 -20.64
CA ARG A 466 1.49 6.76 -21.92
C ARG A 466 0.40 7.66 -22.50
N ILE A 467 -0.55 8.10 -21.66
CA ILE A 467 -1.65 8.99 -22.08
C ILE A 467 -1.11 10.32 -22.61
N GLU A 468 -0.12 10.91 -21.94
CA GLU A 468 0.47 12.19 -22.36
C GLU A 468 1.26 12.05 -23.66
N ASN A 469 2.06 10.98 -23.81
CA ASN A 469 2.80 10.71 -25.04
C ASN A 469 1.87 10.50 -26.25
N GLN A 470 0.74 9.82 -26.06
CA GLN A 470 -0.28 9.66 -27.10
C GLN A 470 -0.92 11.00 -27.50
N LYS A 471 -1.21 11.87 -26.52
CA LYS A 471 -1.74 13.22 -26.78
C LYS A 471 -0.73 14.12 -27.48
N GLY A 472 0.56 14.01 -27.16
CA GLY A 472 1.65 14.73 -27.82
C GLY A 472 1.78 14.36 -29.30
N GLY A 473 1.58 13.08 -29.65
CA GLY A 473 1.59 12.61 -31.04
C GLY A 473 0.36 13.03 -31.87
N LEU A 474 -0.79 13.25 -31.23
CA LEU A 474 -2.05 13.67 -31.88
C LEU A 474 -2.24 15.19 -31.92
N SER A 475 -1.47 15.95 -31.14
CA SER A 475 -1.54 17.41 -31.06
C SER A 475 -1.09 18.16 -32.33
N GLY A 476 -0.57 17.45 -33.34
CA GLY A 476 -0.30 18.01 -34.66
C GLY A 476 -1.51 18.08 -35.60
N ALA A 477 -2.67 17.53 -35.23
CA ALA A 477 -3.80 17.34 -36.17
C ALA A 477 -5.18 17.86 -35.70
N LEU A 478 -5.35 18.31 -34.45
CA LEU A 478 -6.66 18.78 -33.96
C LEU A 478 -6.52 20.07 -33.13
N GLY A 479 -7.22 21.11 -33.58
CA GLY A 479 -7.24 22.46 -33.02
C GLY A 479 -7.73 22.55 -31.57
N GLU A 480 -7.42 23.68 -30.94
CA GLU A 480 -7.42 23.89 -29.49
C GLU A 480 -8.77 23.86 -28.76
N GLU A 481 -9.91 23.63 -29.44
CA GLU A 481 -11.25 23.77 -28.81
C GLU A 481 -11.89 22.46 -28.29
N GLY A 482 -11.19 21.32 -28.35
CA GLY A 482 -11.65 20.05 -27.76
C GLY A 482 -11.03 19.66 -26.41
N LYS A 483 -10.06 20.44 -25.91
CA LYS A 483 -9.18 20.03 -24.80
C LYS A 483 -9.62 20.66 -23.47
N ARG A 484 -10.56 20.01 -22.76
CA ARG A 484 -10.77 20.04 -21.29
C ARG A 484 -12.21 19.58 -21.01
N ASN A 485 -12.46 18.27 -20.95
CA ASN A 485 -13.55 17.66 -20.15
C ASN A 485 -13.70 16.13 -20.28
N GLU A 486 -12.86 15.43 -21.05
CA GLU A 486 -12.82 13.96 -20.98
C GLU A 486 -12.12 13.50 -19.69
N THR A 487 -12.93 13.39 -18.64
CA THR A 487 -12.86 12.44 -17.52
C THR A 487 -11.49 11.78 -17.28
N ARG A 488 -10.59 12.51 -16.60
CA ARG A 488 -9.37 12.00 -15.91
C ARG A 488 -9.67 11.02 -14.75
N GLN A 489 -10.77 10.28 -14.81
CA GLN A 489 -11.26 9.42 -13.71
C GLN A 489 -11.56 7.99 -14.16
N SER A 490 -10.95 7.53 -15.26
CA SER A 490 -10.98 6.10 -15.61
C SER A 490 -9.88 5.37 -14.83
N GLY A 491 -10.27 4.47 -13.93
CA GLY A 491 -9.35 3.53 -13.34
C GLY A 491 -9.34 2.20 -14.09
N GLU A 492 -8.44 1.31 -13.70
CA GLU A 492 -8.34 -0.04 -14.26
C GLU A 492 -7.82 -1.02 -13.22
N TRP A 493 -8.32 -2.25 -13.27
CA TRP A 493 -7.79 -3.35 -12.46
C TRP A 493 -6.48 -3.87 -13.04
N ILE A 494 -5.41 -3.85 -12.26
CA ILE A 494 -4.10 -4.37 -12.64
C ILE A 494 -3.69 -5.49 -11.69
N SER A 495 -3.08 -6.53 -12.24
CA SER A 495 -2.36 -7.54 -11.45
C SER A 495 -0.94 -7.03 -11.18
N LEU A 496 -0.63 -6.78 -9.92
CA LEU A 496 0.67 -6.30 -9.47
C LEU A 496 1.72 -7.43 -9.59
N PRO A 497 2.95 -7.14 -10.07
CA PRO A 497 4.01 -8.12 -10.21
C PRO A 497 4.70 -8.41 -8.86
N LEU A 498 3.94 -8.96 -7.92
CA LEU A 498 4.47 -9.45 -6.65
C LEU A 498 5.28 -10.74 -6.86
N PRO A 499 6.33 -10.99 -6.04
CA PRO A 499 7.12 -12.21 -6.14
C PRO A 499 6.31 -13.49 -5.96
N SER A 500 6.72 -14.58 -6.63
CA SER A 500 5.98 -15.85 -6.57
C SER A 500 5.82 -16.39 -5.15
N HIS A 501 6.86 -16.30 -4.32
CA HIS A 501 6.84 -16.75 -2.92
C HIS A 501 5.86 -15.96 -2.04
N VAL A 502 5.43 -14.78 -2.49
CA VAL A 502 4.37 -13.98 -1.85
C VAL A 502 3.01 -14.54 -2.29
N ILE A 503 2.81 -14.85 -3.57
CA ILE A 503 1.52 -15.33 -4.09
C ILE A 503 1.24 -16.80 -3.76
N ASP A 504 2.25 -17.65 -3.85
CA ASP A 504 2.13 -19.11 -3.74
C ASP A 504 2.13 -19.61 -2.28
N THR A 505 2.26 -18.73 -1.29
CA THR A 505 2.19 -19.11 0.14
C THR A 505 0.80 -18.91 0.73
N GLN A 506 0.46 -19.76 1.70
CA GLN A 506 -0.75 -19.61 2.49
C GLN A 506 -0.63 -18.46 3.51
N ASP A 507 0.58 -18.04 3.85
CA ASP A 507 0.82 -17.08 4.93
C ASP A 507 0.84 -15.62 4.47
N ASN A 508 0.30 -15.30 3.29
CA ASN A 508 0.43 -13.98 2.69
C ASN A 508 -0.86 -13.15 2.72
N PRO A 509 -0.86 -11.96 3.37
CA PRO A 509 -1.98 -11.02 3.39
C PRO A 509 -2.13 -10.15 2.13
N TRP A 510 -1.32 -10.32 1.08
CA TRP A 510 -1.22 -9.32 0.02
C TRP A 510 -2.14 -9.64 -1.14
N GLY A 511 -3.07 -8.73 -1.41
CA GLY A 511 -3.82 -8.75 -2.65
C GLY A 511 -2.93 -8.44 -3.83
N SER A 512 -3.02 -9.29 -4.86
CA SER A 512 -2.27 -9.17 -6.10
C SER A 512 -2.92 -8.21 -7.09
N PHE A 513 -4.12 -7.72 -6.78
CA PHE A 513 -4.88 -6.85 -7.67
C PHE A 513 -5.08 -5.48 -7.06
N ALA A 514 -4.96 -4.47 -7.92
CA ALA A 514 -5.15 -3.08 -7.56
C ALA A 514 -5.99 -2.33 -8.58
N TRP A 515 -6.89 -1.47 -8.10
CA TRP A 515 -7.59 -0.50 -8.95
C TRP A 515 -6.73 0.75 -9.08
N ILE A 516 -6.07 0.89 -10.23
CA ILE A 516 -5.14 1.99 -10.48
C ILE A 516 -5.89 3.16 -11.08
N THR A 517 -5.69 4.35 -10.51
CA THR A 517 -6.27 5.61 -11.02
C THR A 517 -5.19 6.63 -11.30
N ASP A 518 -5.49 7.59 -12.18
CA ASP A 518 -4.58 8.68 -12.53
C ASP A 518 -4.15 9.51 -11.30
N ASN A 519 -5.06 9.68 -10.33
CA ASN A 519 -4.83 10.43 -9.10
C ASN A 519 -3.73 9.81 -8.21
N MET A 520 -3.44 8.51 -8.34
CA MET A 520 -2.36 7.85 -7.59
C MET A 520 -0.96 8.31 -8.03
N ALA A 521 -0.82 8.99 -9.17
CA ALA A 521 0.46 9.58 -9.57
C ALA A 521 0.66 11.01 -9.02
N GLU A 522 -0.33 11.58 -8.34
CA GLU A 522 -0.23 12.89 -7.69
C GLU A 522 0.37 12.75 -6.27
N ILE A 523 0.79 13.86 -5.67
CA ILE A 523 1.30 13.90 -4.29
C ILE A 523 0.43 14.85 -3.49
N LEU A 524 -0.06 14.41 -2.32
CA LEU A 524 -0.82 15.29 -1.42
C LEU A 524 0.10 15.86 -0.36
N PHE A 525 -0.06 17.15 -0.03
CA PHE A 525 0.64 17.80 1.07
C PHE A 525 -0.35 18.40 2.07
N VAL A 526 -0.14 18.14 3.36
CA VAL A 526 -0.94 18.70 4.47
C VAL A 526 -0.05 19.10 5.65
N SER A 527 -0.48 20.05 6.49
CA SER A 527 0.21 20.36 7.75
C SER A 527 0.05 19.20 8.73
N THR A 528 1.15 18.70 9.30
CA THR A 528 1.09 17.67 10.35
C THR A 528 0.42 18.20 11.61
N ARG A 529 0.51 19.51 11.90
CA ARG A 529 -0.15 20.12 13.06
C ARG A 529 -1.67 20.12 12.90
N LYS A 530 -2.18 20.53 11.73
CA LYS A 530 -3.62 20.49 11.43
C LYS A 530 -4.13 19.05 11.47
N LEU A 531 -3.41 18.12 10.85
CA LEU A 531 -3.75 16.70 10.88
C LEU A 531 -3.78 16.15 12.32
N ALA A 532 -2.73 16.39 13.11
CA ALA A 532 -2.65 15.97 14.50
C ALA A 532 -3.77 16.56 15.37
N SER A 533 -4.16 17.83 15.14
CA SER A 533 -5.31 18.45 15.82
C SER A 533 -6.59 17.68 15.50
N LYS A 534 -6.84 17.39 14.22
CA LYS A 534 -8.04 16.67 13.77
C LYS A 534 -8.11 15.26 14.34
N ILE A 535 -6.99 14.54 14.38
CA ILE A 535 -6.91 13.20 14.98
C ILE A 535 -7.31 13.26 16.46
N ARG A 536 -6.76 14.23 17.21
CA ARG A 536 -7.08 14.40 18.65
C ARG A 536 -8.55 14.77 18.88
N GLU A 537 -9.17 15.55 18.00
CA GLU A 537 -10.61 15.86 18.04
C GLU A 537 -11.46 14.58 17.93
N VAL A 538 -11.23 13.78 16.89
CA VAL A 538 -11.97 12.52 16.66
C VAL A 538 -11.78 11.52 17.81
N GLN A 539 -10.57 11.43 18.37
CA GLN A 539 -10.29 10.58 19.53
C GLN A 539 -11.04 11.03 20.79
N LYS A 540 -11.16 12.35 21.02
CA LYS A 540 -11.92 12.90 22.15
C LYS A 540 -13.42 12.63 22.01
N GLU A 541 -13.98 12.77 20.81
CA GLU A 541 -15.40 12.48 20.55
C GLU A 541 -15.73 10.99 20.74
N SER A 542 -14.83 10.12 20.27
CA SER A 542 -14.94 8.67 20.45
C SER A 542 -14.86 8.24 21.93
N SER A 543 -14.16 9.00 22.76
CA SER A 543 -14.03 8.72 24.20
C SER A 543 -15.24 9.19 25.03
N LYS A 544 -16.02 10.15 24.53
CA LYS A 544 -17.23 10.65 25.20
C LYS A 544 -18.48 9.80 24.90
N SER A 545 -18.43 9.01 23.83
CA SER A 545 -19.52 8.14 23.37
C SER A 545 -19.45 6.71 23.93
N ARG A 546 -18.36 6.39 24.65
CA ARG A 546 -18.20 5.20 25.48
C ARG A 546 -18.45 5.58 26.93
#